data_AF-A0A103PZ57-F1
#
_entry.id   AF-A0A103PZ57-F1
#
_cell.length_a   1.000
_cell.length_b   1.000
_cell.length_c   1.000
_cell.angle_alpha   90.00
_cell.angle_beta   90.00
_cell.angle_gamma   90.00
#
_symmetry.space_group_name_H-M   'P 1'
#
loop_
_entity.id
_entity.type
_entity.pdbx_description
1 polymer ?
#
loop_
_entity_poly.entity_id
_entity_poly.type
_entity_poly.pdbx_seq_one_letter_code
_entity_poly.pdbx_strand_id
1 'polypeptide(L)'
;MEAAEAELGRTLPKSFVAWLLLNNGRSLGALAVFPVFDARNPRKTWDSIVRHVNEDWRAWRDTLAEAPVDLSGLLPFAEFGTGDYYCFDYRRLGVTGEPVVVRWSHETGETVHVAEDFAAFLAIRDRVAG
;
A
#
# COMPACT_ATOMS: atom_id res chain seq x y z
N MET A 1 -12.55 7.88 2.79
CA MET A 1 -11.81 6.77 3.44
C MET A 1 -12.73 5.58 3.59
N GLU A 2 -13.81 5.69 4.35
CA GLU A 2 -14.79 4.60 4.57
C GLU A 2 -15.26 3.89 3.29
N ALA A 3 -15.61 4.65 2.24
CA ALA A 3 -16.01 4.06 0.96
C ALA A 3 -14.92 3.19 0.32
N ALA A 4 -13.66 3.63 0.37
CA ALA A 4 -12.54 2.86 -0.14
C ALA A 4 -12.28 1.62 0.74
N GLU A 5 -12.36 1.75 2.07
CA GLU A 5 -12.20 0.63 2.99
C GLU A 5 -13.29 -0.44 2.79
N ALA A 6 -14.54 0.00 2.55
CA ALA A 6 -15.65 -0.90 2.23
C ALA A 6 -15.40 -1.68 0.93
N GLU A 7 -14.89 -1.00 -0.11
CA GLU A 7 -14.57 -1.64 -1.39
C GLU A 7 -13.35 -2.58 -1.31
N LEU A 8 -12.34 -2.21 -0.53
CA LEU A 8 -11.17 -3.04 -0.26
C LEU A 8 -11.46 -4.22 0.69
N GLY A 9 -12.61 -4.18 1.38
CA GLY A 9 -12.98 -5.16 2.40
C GLY A 9 -12.05 -5.15 3.63
N ARG A 10 -11.36 -4.04 3.90
CA ARG A 10 -10.44 -3.89 5.04
C ARG A 10 -10.24 -2.43 5.42
N THR A 11 -9.93 -2.20 6.69
CA THR A 11 -9.60 -0.86 7.21
C THR A 11 -8.20 -0.45 6.81
N LEU A 12 -8.02 0.80 6.41
CA LEU A 12 -6.70 1.38 6.17
C LEU A 12 -6.00 1.64 7.52
N PRO A 13 -4.67 1.56 7.58
CA PRO A 13 -3.94 1.95 8.78
C PRO A 13 -4.23 3.41 9.13
N LYS A 14 -4.44 3.70 10.41
CA LYS A 14 -4.70 5.06 10.92
C LYS A 14 -3.55 6.01 10.59
N SER A 15 -2.31 5.57 10.69
CA SER A 15 -1.14 6.37 10.31
C SER A 15 -1.12 6.69 8.82
N PHE A 16 -1.54 5.75 7.97
CA PHE A 16 -1.70 5.97 6.53
C PHE A 16 -2.84 6.94 6.21
N VAL A 17 -3.99 6.77 6.87
CA VAL A 17 -5.13 7.69 6.74
C VAL A 17 -4.74 9.11 7.15
N ALA A 18 -4.05 9.26 8.29
CA ALA A 18 -3.58 10.56 8.76
C ALA A 18 -2.67 11.26 7.74
N TRP A 19 -1.78 10.51 7.09
CA TRP A 19 -0.94 11.04 6.03
C TRP A 19 -1.74 11.41 4.78
N LEU A 20 -2.66 10.56 4.34
CA LEU A 20 -3.50 10.83 3.17
C LEU A 20 -4.39 12.07 3.36
N LEU A 21 -4.88 12.34 4.57
CA LEU A 21 -5.67 13.56 4.85
C LEU A 21 -4.91 14.85 4.48
N LEU A 22 -3.58 14.83 4.54
CA LEU A 22 -2.72 15.96 4.20
C LEU A 22 -2.13 15.85 2.78
N ASN A 23 -1.96 14.63 2.27
CA ASN A 23 -1.14 14.33 1.10
C ASN A 23 -1.84 13.49 0.02
N ASN A 24 -3.17 13.38 0.04
CA ASN A 24 -3.89 12.57 -0.94
C ASN A 24 -3.56 12.99 -2.38
N GLY A 25 -3.03 12.06 -3.18
CA GLY A 25 -2.58 12.30 -4.56
C GLY A 25 -1.23 13.01 -4.66
N ARG A 26 -0.42 12.99 -3.60
CA ARG A 26 0.98 13.44 -3.60
C ARG A 26 1.93 12.25 -3.49
N SER A 27 3.16 12.44 -3.96
CA SER A 27 4.25 11.47 -3.82
C SER A 27 5.05 11.69 -2.53
N LEU A 28 5.62 10.61 -1.99
CA LEU A 28 6.61 10.64 -0.92
C LEU A 28 8.02 10.63 -1.53
N GLY A 29 8.56 11.81 -1.82
CA GLY A 29 9.76 11.93 -2.65
C GLY A 29 9.52 11.35 -4.04
N ALA A 30 10.37 10.41 -4.47
CA ALA A 30 10.19 9.69 -5.73
C ALA A 30 9.16 8.54 -5.67
N LEU A 31 8.65 8.20 -4.48
CA LEU A 31 7.70 7.10 -4.32
C LEU A 31 6.27 7.58 -4.57
N ALA A 32 5.60 6.99 -5.55
CA ALA A 32 4.18 7.23 -5.80
C ALA A 32 3.34 6.42 -4.81
N VAL A 33 2.74 7.11 -3.83
CA VAL A 33 1.81 6.51 -2.88
C VAL A 33 0.40 6.58 -3.47
N PHE A 34 -0.31 5.45 -3.46
CA PHE A 34 -1.63 5.36 -4.06
C PHE A 34 -2.63 6.24 -3.28
N PRO A 35 -3.30 7.19 -3.96
CA PRO A 35 -4.34 8.00 -3.34
C PRO A 35 -5.59 7.19 -3.00
N VAL A 36 -6.46 7.78 -2.18
CA VAL A 36 -7.87 7.39 -2.13
C VAL A 36 -8.65 8.29 -3.07
N PHE A 37 -9.53 7.72 -3.90
CA PHE A 37 -10.32 8.50 -4.86
C PHE A 37 -11.11 9.61 -4.15
N ASP A 38 -10.98 10.84 -4.63
CA ASP A 38 -11.70 12.02 -4.15
C ASP A 38 -12.36 12.72 -5.35
N ALA A 39 -13.69 12.71 -5.38
CA ALA A 39 -14.48 13.34 -6.43
C ALA A 39 -14.26 14.87 -6.55
N ARG A 40 -13.69 15.51 -5.52
CA ARG A 40 -13.30 16.94 -5.57
C ARG A 40 -11.99 17.15 -6.31
N ASN A 41 -11.14 16.12 -6.42
CA ASN A 41 -9.83 16.16 -7.08
C ASN A 41 -9.60 14.94 -8.01
N PRO A 42 -10.54 14.60 -8.91
CA PRO A 42 -10.56 13.33 -9.61
C PRO A 42 -9.31 13.11 -10.46
N ARG A 43 -8.73 14.16 -11.07
CA ARG A 43 -7.49 14.05 -11.84
C ARG A 43 -6.27 13.62 -11.01
N LYS A 44 -6.20 14.01 -9.74
CA LYS A 44 -5.06 13.70 -8.86
C LYS A 44 -5.22 12.37 -8.14
N THR A 45 -6.45 11.90 -8.00
CA THR A 45 -6.78 10.69 -7.24
C THR A 45 -7.38 9.59 -8.11
N TRP A 46 -7.39 9.76 -9.43
CA TRP A 46 -7.91 8.77 -10.39
C TRP A 46 -7.23 7.42 -10.21
N ASP A 47 -5.91 7.46 -10.04
CA ASP A 47 -5.07 6.28 -9.88
C ASP A 47 -5.08 5.77 -8.44
N SER A 48 -6.28 5.51 -7.91
CA SER A 48 -6.48 5.22 -6.48
C SER A 48 -6.03 3.82 -6.06
N ILE A 49 -5.80 3.64 -4.76
CA ILE A 49 -5.48 2.34 -4.14
C ILE A 49 -6.51 1.26 -4.48
N VAL A 50 -7.79 1.61 -4.51
CA VAL A 50 -8.89 0.70 -4.90
C VAL A 50 -8.69 0.21 -6.32
N ARG A 51 -8.36 1.12 -7.23
CA ARG A 51 -8.11 0.80 -8.64
C ARG A 51 -6.91 -0.12 -8.78
N HIS A 52 -5.78 0.22 -8.16
CA HIS A 52 -4.57 -0.62 -8.11
C HIS A 52 -4.87 -2.03 -7.59
N VAL A 53 -5.69 -2.14 -6.54
CA VAL A 53 -6.06 -3.43 -5.95
C VAL A 53 -6.95 -4.27 -6.89
N ASN A 54 -7.87 -3.64 -7.60
CA ASN A 54 -8.82 -4.31 -8.49
C ASN A 54 -8.28 -4.56 -9.90
N GLU A 55 -7.26 -3.82 -10.33
CA GLU A 55 -6.60 -3.94 -11.63
C GLU A 55 -5.24 -4.65 -11.46
N ASP A 56 -4.14 -3.91 -11.27
CA ASP A 56 -2.78 -4.44 -11.34
C ASP A 56 -2.48 -5.52 -10.29
N TRP A 57 -2.88 -5.31 -9.04
CA TRP A 57 -2.70 -6.29 -7.97
C TRP A 57 -3.54 -7.55 -8.20
N ARG A 58 -4.73 -7.40 -8.78
CA ARG A 58 -5.60 -8.54 -9.12
C ARG A 58 -4.95 -9.40 -10.20
N ALA A 59 -4.30 -8.79 -11.19
CA ALA A 59 -3.56 -9.53 -12.21
C ALA A 59 -2.41 -10.37 -11.60
N TRP A 60 -1.70 -9.83 -10.61
CA TRP A 60 -0.69 -10.61 -9.86
C TRP A 60 -1.29 -11.75 -9.05
N ARG A 61 -2.42 -11.50 -8.38
CA ARG A 61 -3.16 -12.55 -7.65
C ARG A 61 -3.62 -13.68 -8.56
N ASP A 62 -4.14 -13.35 -9.73
CA ASP A 62 -4.60 -14.34 -10.71
C ASP A 62 -3.42 -15.14 -11.30
N THR A 63 -2.28 -14.48 -11.57
CA THR A 63 -1.06 -15.12 -12.09
C THR A 63 -0.42 -16.06 -11.07
N LEU A 64 -0.46 -15.69 -9.78
CA LEU A 64 0.15 -16.44 -8.69
C LEU A 64 -0.84 -17.33 -7.93
N ALA A 65 -2.06 -17.50 -8.44
CA ALA A 65 -3.12 -18.25 -7.75
C ALA A 65 -2.74 -19.72 -7.44
N GLU A 66 -1.92 -20.32 -8.29
CA GLU A 66 -1.43 -21.70 -8.14
C GLU A 66 -0.04 -21.77 -7.45
N ALA A 67 0.57 -20.62 -7.16
CA ALA A 67 1.84 -20.55 -6.44
C ALA A 67 1.60 -20.66 -4.92
N PRO A 68 2.56 -21.16 -4.13
CA PRO A 68 2.45 -21.26 -2.67
C PRO A 68 2.56 -19.88 -1.96
N VAL A 69 2.16 -18.80 -2.61
CA VAL A 69 2.30 -17.42 -2.15
C VAL A 69 0.93 -16.89 -1.75
N ASP A 70 0.77 -16.55 -0.48
CA ASP A 70 -0.46 -15.93 0.01
C ASP A 70 -0.39 -14.40 -0.10
N LEU A 71 -1.21 -13.85 -1.00
CA LEU A 71 -1.38 -12.41 -1.21
C LEU A 71 -2.63 -11.84 -0.52
N SER A 72 -3.47 -12.68 0.09
CA SER A 72 -4.77 -12.26 0.64
C SER A 72 -4.62 -11.29 1.82
N GLY A 73 -3.56 -11.48 2.62
CA GLY A 73 -3.18 -10.61 3.73
C GLY A 73 -2.53 -9.29 3.34
N LEU A 74 -2.16 -9.10 2.07
CA LEU A 74 -1.43 -7.92 1.60
C LEU A 74 -2.38 -6.88 1.01
N LEU A 75 -2.10 -5.62 1.29
CA LEU A 75 -2.71 -4.47 0.64
C LEU A 75 -1.60 -3.58 0.06
N PRO A 76 -1.40 -3.52 -1.27
CA PRO A 76 -0.42 -2.62 -1.86
C PRO A 76 -0.84 -1.16 -1.67
N PHE A 77 0.11 -0.28 -1.34
CA PHE A 77 -0.12 1.16 -1.17
C PHE A 77 0.85 2.04 -1.97
N ALA A 78 1.90 1.46 -2.55
CA ALA A 78 2.82 2.16 -3.43
C ALA A 78 3.57 1.18 -4.34
N GLU A 79 3.87 1.59 -5.56
CA GLU A 79 4.74 0.84 -6.48
C GLU A 79 6.22 1.16 -6.18
N PHE A 80 7.06 0.13 -6.14
CA PHE A 80 8.51 0.21 -5.94
C PHE A 80 9.28 -0.10 -7.24
N GLY A 81 8.72 0.24 -8.40
CA GLY A 81 9.37 0.03 -9.70
C GLY A 81 9.49 -1.45 -10.09
N THR A 82 9.60 -1.69 -11.41
CA THR A 82 9.71 -3.02 -12.02
C THR A 82 8.62 -4.02 -11.63
N GLY A 83 7.49 -3.58 -11.05
CA GLY A 83 6.41 -4.46 -10.59
C GLY A 83 6.45 -4.83 -9.10
N ASP A 84 7.45 -4.38 -8.33
CA ASP A 84 7.48 -4.57 -6.88
C ASP A 84 6.54 -3.59 -6.18
N TYR A 85 6.02 -3.96 -5.01
CA TYR A 85 5.09 -3.12 -4.24
C TYR A 85 5.52 -2.98 -2.78
N TYR A 86 5.24 -1.81 -2.20
CA TYR A 86 5.09 -1.73 -0.75
C TYR A 86 3.65 -2.07 -0.37
N CYS A 87 3.52 -2.96 0.61
CA CYS A 87 2.25 -3.47 1.08
C CYS A 87 2.12 -3.31 2.59
N PHE A 88 0.89 -3.12 3.05
CA PHE A 88 0.51 -3.43 4.42
C PHE A 88 0.26 -4.93 4.53
N ASP A 89 0.92 -5.60 5.47
CA ASP A 89 0.71 -7.03 5.75
C ASP A 89 -0.17 -7.21 6.99
N TYR A 90 -1.45 -7.51 6.77
CA TYR A 90 -2.44 -7.67 7.84
C TYR A 90 -2.30 -8.99 8.61
N ARG A 91 -1.43 -9.90 8.16
CA ARG A 91 -1.13 -11.14 8.91
C ARG A 91 -0.21 -10.87 10.10
N ARG A 92 0.44 -9.70 10.12
CA ARG A 92 1.41 -9.30 11.14
C ARG A 92 1.13 -7.88 11.61
N LEU A 93 0.78 -7.74 12.88
CA LEU A 93 0.60 -6.43 13.49
C LEU A 93 1.92 -5.99 14.14
N GLY A 94 2.29 -4.73 13.92
CA GLY A 94 3.43 -4.09 14.59
C GLY A 94 3.07 -3.64 16.00
N VAL A 95 4.03 -2.95 16.64
CA VAL A 95 3.91 -2.50 18.04
C VAL A 95 2.73 -1.57 18.33
N THR A 96 2.22 -0.87 17.31
CA THR A 96 1.08 0.06 17.40
C THR A 96 -0.27 -0.63 17.15
N GLY A 97 -0.26 -1.93 16.83
CA GLY A 97 -1.45 -2.68 16.42
C GLY A 97 -1.90 -2.42 14.98
N GLU A 98 -1.14 -1.63 14.22
CA GLU A 98 -1.31 -1.45 12.78
C GLU A 98 -0.57 -2.57 12.01
N PRO A 99 -0.97 -2.89 10.76
CA PRO A 99 -0.23 -3.84 9.95
C PRO A 99 1.18 -3.31 9.64
N VAL A 100 2.16 -4.22 9.66
CA VAL A 100 3.54 -3.89 9.30
C VAL A 100 3.64 -3.54 7.81
N VAL A 101 4.66 -2.76 7.46
CA VAL A 101 5.00 -2.45 6.07
C VAL A 101 6.04 -3.45 5.57
N VAL A 102 5.74 -4.06 4.42
CA VAL A 102 6.64 -4.98 3.71
C VAL A 102 6.88 -4.51 2.29
N ARG A 103 8.02 -4.92 1.70
CA ARG A 103 8.23 -4.88 0.25
C ARG A 103 7.93 -6.27 -0.31
N TRP A 104 6.99 -6.36 -1.22
CA TRP A 104 6.67 -7.54 -1.98
C TRP A 104 7.41 -7.54 -3.33
N SER A 105 8.00 -8.68 -3.68
CA SER A 105 8.72 -8.87 -4.95
C SER A 105 7.85 -9.63 -5.95
N HIS A 106 7.67 -9.08 -7.15
CA HIS A 106 6.89 -9.75 -8.19
C HIS A 106 7.59 -10.95 -8.82
N GLU A 107 8.94 -10.99 -8.75
CA GLU A 107 9.74 -12.08 -9.28
C GLU A 107 9.67 -13.34 -8.42
N THR A 108 9.58 -13.17 -7.10
CA THR A 108 9.65 -14.28 -6.13
C THR A 108 8.33 -14.52 -5.40
N GLY A 109 7.45 -13.53 -5.36
CA GLY A 109 6.25 -13.52 -4.52
C GLY A 109 6.53 -13.31 -3.04
N GLU A 110 7.80 -13.19 -2.62
CA GLU A 110 8.18 -13.06 -1.22
C GLU A 110 7.98 -11.64 -0.68
N THR A 111 7.87 -11.54 0.65
CA THR A 111 7.77 -10.27 1.36
C THR A 111 8.98 -10.06 2.27
N VAL A 112 9.56 -8.87 2.23
CA VAL A 112 10.64 -8.43 3.13
C VAL A 112 10.09 -7.36 4.06
N HIS A 113 10.28 -7.52 5.37
CA HIS A 113 9.87 -6.53 6.35
C HIS A 113 10.63 -5.21 6.18
N VAL A 114 9.92 -4.08 6.27
CA VAL A 114 10.50 -2.74 6.08
C VAL A 114 10.30 -1.88 7.32
N ALA A 115 9.09 -1.86 7.90
CA ALA A 115 8.77 -1.04 9.07
C ALA A 115 7.60 -1.59 9.87
N GLU A 116 7.54 -1.25 11.16
CA GLU A 116 6.51 -1.72 12.09
C GLU A 116 5.10 -1.18 11.76
N ASP A 117 5.01 -0.02 11.11
CA ASP A 117 3.78 0.60 10.63
C ASP A 117 4.11 1.68 9.58
N PHE A 118 3.09 2.37 9.07
CA PHE A 118 3.28 3.42 8.06
C PHE A 118 4.02 4.65 8.62
N ALA A 119 3.83 5.00 9.90
CA ALA A 119 4.52 6.14 10.49
C ALA A 119 6.04 5.88 10.61
N ALA A 120 6.42 4.67 11.03
CA ALA A 120 7.81 4.23 11.04
C ALA A 120 8.40 4.18 9.62
N PHE A 121 7.61 3.74 8.64
CA PHE A 121 8.02 3.78 7.23
C PHE A 121 8.35 5.20 6.76
N LEU A 122 7.49 6.18 7.05
CA LEU A 122 7.75 7.60 6.74
C LEU A 122 9.06 8.08 7.37
N ALA A 123 9.28 7.78 8.66
CA ALA A 123 10.50 8.20 9.37
C ALA A 123 11.78 7.60 8.78
N ILE A 124 11.73 6.36 8.26
CA ILE A 124 12.86 5.75 7.53
C ILE A 124 13.11 6.49 6.22
N ARG A 125 12.05 6.78 5.46
CA ARG A 125 12.14 7.44 4.15
C ARG A 125 12.67 8.88 4.25
N ASP A 126 12.29 9.62 5.27
CA ASP A 126 12.78 10.98 5.52
C ASP A 126 14.29 11.02 5.80
N ARG A 127 14.83 9.99 6.47
CA ARG A 127 16.27 9.87 6.76
C ARG A 127 17.13 9.53 5.54
N VAL A 128 16.53 8.93 4.51
CA VAL A 128 17.24 8.54 3.27
C VAL A 128 17.19 9.67 2.23
N ALA A 129 16.27 10.63 2.38
CA ALA A 129 16.10 11.76 1.45
C ALA A 129 16.83 13.04 1.87
N GLY A 130 17.41 13.09 3.09
CA GLY A 130 18.26 14.19 3.58
C GLY A 130 19.74 13.86 3.48
#